data_AF-A0A4Z0K1N0-F1
#
_entry.id   AF-A0A4Z0K1N0-F1
#
_cell.length_a   1.000
_cell.length_b   1.000
_cell.length_c   1.000
_cell.angle_alpha   90.00
_cell.angle_beta   90.00
_cell.angle_gamma   90.00
#
_symmetry.space_group_name_H-M   'P 1'
#
loop_
_entity.id
_entity.type
_entity.pdbx_description
1 polymer ?
#
loop_
_entity_poly.entity_id
_entity_poly.type
_entity_poly.pdbx_seq_one_letter_code
_entity_poly.pdbx_strand_id
1 'polypeptide(L)'
;MEILREILLTLHLLGMAIIVGGYFTVIRSPKVMPGMLHGAYLQLLTGLLLMGVAEMGDGTVNHMKIGIKLVVAILVTVFAFIGNKKQKAFAASAPAESGAVAVKTPSATMAHLVVVFAVINVIVAVFIH
;
A
#
# COMPACT_ATOMS: atom_id res chain seq x y z
N MET A 1 10.33 -1.23 -24.65
CA MET A 1 10.12 -2.02 -23.41
C MET A 1 8.63 -2.05 -22.99
N GLU A 2 7.69 -2.04 -23.95
CA GLU A 2 6.26 -1.85 -23.62
C GLU A 2 5.63 -3.03 -22.88
N ILE A 3 5.89 -4.27 -23.32
CA ILE A 3 5.34 -5.47 -22.66
C ILE A 3 5.75 -5.52 -21.17
N LEU A 4 7.02 -5.23 -20.88
CA LEU A 4 7.50 -5.17 -19.48
C LEU A 4 6.77 -4.08 -18.69
N ARG A 5 6.61 -2.90 -19.27
CA ARG A 5 5.88 -1.78 -18.66
C ARG A 5 4.42 -2.15 -18.38
N GLU A 6 3.73 -2.79 -19.32
CA GLU A 6 2.33 -3.22 -19.15
C GLU A 6 2.17 -4.29 -18.07
N ILE A 7 3.08 -5.27 -18.02
CA ILE A 7 3.10 -6.29 -16.96
C ILE A 7 3.31 -5.63 -15.59
N LEU A 8 4.32 -4.77 -15.47
CA LEU A 8 4.62 -4.06 -14.23
C LEU A 8 3.47 -3.15 -13.79
N LEU A 9 2.84 -2.45 -14.73
CA LEU A 9 1.66 -1.62 -14.46
C LEU A 9 0.49 -2.46 -13.96
N THR A 10 0.24 -3.61 -14.59
CA THR A 10 -0.81 -4.55 -14.16
C THR A 10 -0.54 -5.05 -12.74
N LEU A 11 0.69 -5.45 -12.43
CA LEU A 11 1.07 -5.86 -11.06
C LEU A 11 0.96 -4.72 -10.06
N HIS A 12 1.27 -3.49 -10.47
CA HIS A 12 1.13 -2.30 -9.62
C HIS A 12 -0.34 -2.02 -9.26
N LEU A 13 -1.25 -2.15 -10.24
CA LEU A 13 -2.69 -2.03 -10.04
C LEU A 13 -3.25 -3.19 -9.21
N LEU A 14 -2.72 -4.40 -9.39
CA LEU A 14 -3.07 -5.56 -8.55
C LEU A 14 -2.68 -5.32 -7.09
N GLY A 15 -1.49 -4.76 -6.84
CA GLY A 15 -1.06 -4.37 -5.49
C GLY A 15 -2.02 -3.37 -4.85
N MET A 16 -2.46 -2.36 -5.60
CA MET A 16 -3.49 -1.42 -5.14
C MET A 16 -4.82 -2.12 -4.84
N ALA A 17 -5.27 -3.03 -5.71
CA ALA A 17 -6.51 -3.79 -5.52
C ALA A 17 -6.47 -4.64 -4.24
N ILE A 18 -5.31 -5.24 -3.91
CA ILE A 18 -5.13 -5.98 -2.65
C ILE A 18 -5.25 -5.05 -1.43
N ILE A 19 -4.65 -3.86 -1.48
CA ILE A 19 -4.71 -2.88 -0.38
C ILE A 19 -6.15 -2.40 -0.18
N VAL A 20 -6.77 -1.91 -1.24
CA VAL A 20 -8.10 -1.30 -1.22
C VAL A 20 -9.16 -2.36 -0.94
N GLY A 21 -9.14 -3.48 -1.66
CA GLY A 21 -10.04 -4.61 -1.43
C GLY A 21 -9.88 -5.17 -0.01
N GLY A 22 -8.64 -5.36 0.45
CA GLY A 22 -8.34 -5.83 1.81
C GLY A 22 -8.92 -4.90 2.87
N TYR A 23 -8.80 -3.59 2.69
CA TYR A 23 -9.37 -2.61 3.60
C TYR A 23 -10.91 -2.65 3.66
N PHE A 24 -11.58 -2.81 2.51
CA PHE A 24 -13.04 -2.89 2.47
C PHE A 24 -13.60 -4.10 3.24
N THR A 25 -12.87 -5.21 3.31
CA THR A 25 -13.29 -6.36 4.13
C THR A 25 -13.33 -6.07 5.64
N VAL A 26 -12.62 -5.03 6.10
CA VAL A 26 -12.51 -4.65 7.52
C VAL A 26 -13.02 -3.24 7.80
N ILE A 27 -13.85 -2.65 6.91
CA ILE A 27 -14.29 -1.25 7.04
C ILE A 27 -15.05 -0.95 8.36
N ARG A 28 -15.77 -1.93 8.90
CA ARG A 28 -16.49 -1.80 10.18
C ARG A 28 -15.57 -1.91 11.41
N SER A 29 -14.36 -2.41 11.23
CA SER A 29 -13.36 -2.53 12.29
C SER A 29 -11.96 -2.40 11.67
N PRO A 30 -11.58 -1.19 11.24
CA PRO A 30 -10.39 -0.97 10.42
C PRO A 30 -9.14 -1.53 11.09
N LYS A 31 -8.42 -2.39 10.40
CA LYS A 31 -7.15 -2.95 10.86
C LYS A 31 -6.27 -3.27 9.68
N VAL A 32 -4.96 -3.18 9.86
CA VAL A 32 -4.03 -3.56 8.80
C VAL A 32 -3.98 -5.08 8.72
N MET A 33 -4.45 -5.62 7.59
CA MET A 33 -4.37 -7.05 7.31
C MET A 33 -3.00 -7.44 6.73
N PRO A 34 -2.55 -8.70 6.92
CA PRO A 34 -1.37 -9.20 6.24
C PRO A 34 -1.41 -9.00 4.73
N GLY A 35 -2.58 -9.18 4.08
CA GLY A 35 -2.73 -8.92 2.64
C GLY A 35 -2.37 -7.49 2.24
N MET A 36 -2.81 -6.48 3.01
CA MET A 36 -2.49 -5.07 2.74
C MET A 36 -0.98 -4.79 2.78
N LEU A 37 -0.23 -5.49 3.65
CA LEU A 37 1.23 -5.40 3.70
C LEU A 37 1.88 -5.93 2.42
N HIS A 38 1.46 -7.11 1.96
CA HIS A 38 1.99 -7.69 0.72
C HIS A 38 1.64 -6.82 -0.49
N GLY A 39 0.43 -6.27 -0.53
CA GLY A 39 0.03 -5.30 -1.55
C GLY A 39 0.89 -4.04 -1.55
N ALA A 40 1.25 -3.51 -0.37
CA ALA A 40 2.13 -2.36 -0.24
C ALA A 40 3.56 -2.67 -0.74
N TYR A 41 4.12 -3.84 -0.40
CA TYR A 41 5.40 -4.28 -0.94
C TYR A 41 5.37 -4.45 -2.46
N LEU A 42 4.30 -5.04 -2.99
CA LEU A 42 4.12 -5.20 -4.43
C LEU A 42 4.07 -3.84 -5.12
N GLN A 43 3.32 -2.87 -4.57
CA GLN A 43 3.26 -1.52 -5.11
C GLN A 43 4.61 -0.79 -5.08
N LEU A 44 5.36 -0.90 -3.98
CA LEU A 44 6.66 -0.26 -3.85
C LEU A 44 7.65 -0.85 -4.87
N LEU A 45 7.73 -2.17 -4.95
CA LEU A 45 8.63 -2.87 -5.86
C LEU A 45 8.31 -2.58 -7.32
N THR A 46 7.04 -2.75 -7.72
CA THR A 46 6.60 -2.48 -9.10
C THR A 46 6.71 -1.00 -9.45
N GLY A 47 6.47 -0.09 -8.49
CA GLY A 47 6.65 1.35 -8.69
C GLY A 47 8.09 1.73 -8.97
N LEU A 48 9.05 1.12 -8.25
CA LEU A 48 10.48 1.31 -8.49
C LEU A 48 10.92 0.73 -9.84
N LEU A 49 10.42 -0.45 -10.22
CA LEU A 49 10.71 -1.04 -11.52
C LEU A 49 10.13 -0.20 -12.67
N LEU A 50 8.92 0.34 -12.52
CA LEU A 50 8.33 1.25 -13.50
C LEU A 50 9.12 2.55 -13.64
N MET A 51 9.68 3.09 -12.55
CA MET A 51 10.64 4.19 -12.61
C MET A 51 11.86 3.78 -13.44
N GLY A 52 12.49 2.64 -13.14
CA GLY A 52 13.68 2.18 -13.87
C GLY A 52 13.42 2.02 -15.36
N VAL A 53 12.27 1.47 -15.75
CA VAL A 53 11.87 1.36 -17.16
C VAL A 53 11.65 2.73 -17.81
N ALA A 54 11.12 3.72 -17.08
CA ALA A 54 10.93 5.08 -17.59
C ALA A 54 12.27 5.81 -17.80
N GLU A 55 13.23 5.62 -16.89
CA GLU A 55 14.59 6.19 -16.97
C GLU A 55 15.42 5.61 -18.14
N MET A 56 15.11 4.39 -18.58
CA MET A 56 15.75 3.75 -19.74
C MET A 56 15.15 4.16 -21.10
N GLY A 57 14.09 4.96 -21.11
CA GLY A 57 13.47 5.46 -22.34
C GLY A 57 14.11 6.76 -22.85
N ASP A 58 13.81 7.13 -24.09
CA ASP A 58 14.36 8.33 -24.74
C ASP A 58 13.65 9.65 -24.34
N GLY A 59 12.73 9.60 -23.37
CA GLY A 59 11.91 10.75 -22.94
C GLY A 59 12.56 11.58 -21.83
N THR A 60 12.17 12.84 -21.72
CA THR A 60 12.58 13.69 -20.59
C THR A 60 11.86 13.27 -19.31
N VAL A 61 12.62 12.77 -18.33
CA VAL A 61 12.05 12.28 -17.07
C VAL A 61 12.06 13.38 -16.02
N ASN A 62 10.89 13.68 -15.44
CA ASN A 62 10.79 14.59 -14.31
C ASN A 62 11.08 13.85 -13.00
N HIS A 63 12.34 13.87 -12.58
CA HIS A 63 12.78 13.17 -11.36
C HIS A 63 12.14 13.72 -10.07
N MET A 64 11.73 14.99 -10.02
CA MET A 64 11.03 15.55 -8.85
C MET A 64 9.69 14.83 -8.63
N LYS A 65 8.95 14.62 -9.72
CA LYS A 65 7.64 13.95 -9.70
C LYS A 65 7.77 12.47 -9.32
N ILE A 66 8.78 11.80 -9.86
CA ILE A 66 9.09 10.41 -9.51
C ILE A 66 9.51 10.30 -8.05
N GLY A 67 10.33 11.23 -7.56
CA GLY A 67 10.76 11.28 -6.16
C GLY A 67 9.58 11.39 -5.19
N ILE A 68 8.61 12.28 -5.48
CA ILE A 68 7.39 12.41 -4.66
C ILE A 68 6.61 11.09 -4.63
N LYS A 69 6.43 10.44 -5.79
CA LYS A 69 5.72 9.14 -5.89
C LYS A 69 6.42 8.05 -5.07
N LEU A 70 7.75 8.02 -5.11
CA LEU A 70 8.54 7.06 -4.33
C LEU A 70 8.37 7.30 -2.83
N VAL A 71 8.42 8.56 -2.38
CA VAL A 71 8.21 8.92 -0.97
C VAL A 71 6.83 8.49 -0.50
N VAL A 72 5.78 8.76 -1.28
CA VAL A 72 4.41 8.33 -0.96
C VAL A 72 4.32 6.80 -0.87
N ALA A 73 4.91 6.06 -1.81
CA ALA A 73 4.91 4.59 -1.79
C ALA A 73 5.65 4.01 -0.56
N ILE A 74 6.74 4.65 -0.14
CA ILE A 74 7.46 4.28 1.08
C ILE A 74 6.57 4.51 2.31
N LEU A 75 5.89 5.66 2.40
CA LEU A 75 4.96 5.95 3.50
C LEU A 75 3.85 4.89 3.62
N VAL A 76 3.22 4.50 2.50
CA VAL A 76 2.23 3.41 2.47
C VAL A 76 2.80 2.14 3.08
N THR A 77 4.01 1.76 2.67
CA THR A 77 4.69 0.54 3.14
C THR A 77 5.00 0.61 4.64
N VAL A 78 5.48 1.76 5.12
CA VAL A 78 5.79 1.98 6.54
C VAL A 78 4.52 1.90 7.39
N PHE A 79 3.42 2.54 6.98
CA PHE A 79 2.15 2.46 7.70
C PHE A 79 1.60 1.04 7.72
N ALA A 80 1.71 0.30 6.61
CA ALA A 80 1.27 -1.09 6.55
C ALA A 80 2.12 -1.99 7.47
N PHE A 81 3.43 -1.77 7.51
CA PHE A 81 4.34 -2.52 8.37
C PHE A 81 4.06 -2.28 9.85
N ILE A 82 3.99 -1.01 10.26
CA ILE A 82 3.71 -0.62 11.64
C ILE A 82 2.33 -1.13 12.06
N GLY A 83 1.31 -0.93 11.21
CA GLY A 83 -0.05 -1.37 11.50
C GLY A 83 -0.15 -2.89 11.67
N ASN A 84 0.50 -3.66 10.80
CA ASN A 84 0.54 -5.12 10.89
C ASN A 84 1.23 -5.56 12.20
N LYS A 85 2.38 -4.97 12.53
CA LYS A 85 3.12 -5.26 13.76
C LYS A 85 2.29 -4.96 15.01
N LYS A 86 1.59 -3.81 15.05
CA LYS A 86 0.68 -3.46 16.15
C LYS A 86 -0.47 -4.44 16.28
N GLN A 87 -1.05 -4.87 15.16
CA GLN A 87 -2.14 -5.84 15.15
C GLN A 87 -1.70 -7.21 15.66
N LYS A 88 -0.53 -7.70 15.22
CA LYS A 88 0.06 -8.95 15.70
C LYS A 88 0.38 -8.91 17.19
N ALA A 89 0.99 -7.83 17.66
CA ALA A 89 1.31 -7.65 19.07
C ALA A 89 0.05 -7.66 19.95
N PHE A 90 -1.02 -7.01 19.50
CA PHE A 90 -2.31 -7.02 20.22
C PHE A 90 -2.96 -8.41 20.23
N ALA A 91 -2.90 -9.15 19.13
CA ALA A 91 -3.42 -10.52 19.08
C ALA A 91 -2.66 -11.46 20.02
N ALA A 92 -1.35 -11.24 20.20
CA ALA A 92 -0.51 -12.03 21.10
C ALA A 92 -0.75 -11.72 22.60
N SER A 93 -1.27 -10.53 22.93
CA SER A 93 -1.53 -10.10 24.31
C SER A 93 -2.99 -10.22 24.76
N ALA A 94 -3.89 -10.67 23.88
CA ALA A 94 -5.29 -10.87 24.21
C ALA A 94 -5.50 -12.15 25.06
N PRO A 95 -6.18 -12.08 26.22
CA PRO A 95 -6.56 -13.27 26.97
C PRO A 95 -7.44 -14.20 26.12
N ALA A 96 -7.23 -15.51 26.22
CA ALA A 96 -7.97 -16.54 25.46
C ALA A 96 -9.50 -16.49 25.67
N GLU A 97 -9.96 -15.78 26.69
CA GLU A 97 -11.35 -15.68 27.11
C GLU A 97 -11.74 -14.20 27.22
N SER A 98 -12.19 -13.60 26.13
CA SER A 98 -12.94 -12.34 26.22
C SER A 98 -14.06 -12.34 25.20
N GLY A 99 -15.22 -12.79 25.66
CA GLY A 99 -16.47 -12.62 24.95
C GLY A 99 -16.71 -11.14 24.66
N ALA A 100 -17.06 -10.84 23.40
CA ALA A 100 -17.61 -9.57 22.90
C ALA A 100 -17.12 -8.28 23.59
N VAL A 101 -15.80 -8.11 23.73
CA VAL A 101 -15.22 -6.80 24.04
C VAL A 101 -15.19 -6.01 22.74
N ALA A 102 -15.69 -4.77 22.77
CA ALA A 102 -15.65 -3.82 21.64
C ALA A 102 -14.35 -3.99 20.84
N VAL A 103 -14.47 -4.24 19.53
CA VAL A 103 -13.34 -4.59 18.66
C VAL A 103 -12.27 -3.51 18.76
N LYS A 104 -11.30 -3.69 19.65
CA LYS A 104 -10.19 -2.76 19.79
C LYS A 104 -9.34 -2.93 18.55
N THR A 105 -9.34 -1.90 17.71
CA THR A 105 -8.59 -1.84 16.45
C THR A 105 -7.32 -1.00 16.66
N PRO A 106 -6.24 -1.57 17.21
CA PRO A 106 -5.01 -0.82 17.55
C PRO A 106 -4.29 -0.26 16.32
N SER A 107 -4.66 -0.75 15.13
CA SER A 107 -4.10 -0.38 13.84
C SER A 107 -5.10 0.36 12.93
N ALA A 108 -6.25 0.83 13.43
CA ALA A 108 -7.26 1.50 12.62
C ALA A 108 -6.71 2.71 11.85
N THR A 109 -6.06 3.65 12.54
CA THR A 109 -5.45 4.82 11.91
C THR A 109 -4.46 4.41 10.82
N MET A 110 -3.65 3.37 11.07
CA MET A 110 -2.70 2.87 10.07
C MET A 110 -3.42 2.30 8.85
N ALA A 111 -4.54 1.58 9.04
CA ALA A 111 -5.33 1.03 7.94
C ALA A 111 -5.91 2.13 7.03
N HIS A 112 -6.44 3.20 7.63
CA HIS A 112 -6.91 4.37 6.87
C HIS A 112 -5.77 5.02 6.09
N LEU A 113 -4.63 5.28 6.74
CA LEU A 113 -3.48 5.89 6.09
C LEU A 113 -2.96 5.03 4.92
N VAL A 114 -2.85 3.71 5.10
CA VAL A 114 -2.40 2.80 4.03
C VAL A 114 -3.30 2.91 2.80
N VAL A 115 -4.63 2.84 2.97
CA VAL A 115 -5.55 2.94 1.82
C VAL A 115 -5.53 4.33 1.19
N VAL A 116 -5.61 5.39 2.00
CA VAL A 116 -5.69 6.76 1.51
C VAL A 116 -4.44 7.10 0.70
N PHE A 117 -3.26 6.81 1.24
CA PHE A 117 -2.00 7.09 0.54
C PHE A 117 -1.81 6.18 -0.68
N ALA A 118 -2.23 4.91 -0.63
CA ALA A 118 -2.14 4.02 -1.79
C ALA A 118 -3.02 4.51 -2.95
N VAL A 119 -4.23 4.98 -2.66
CA VAL A 119 -5.14 5.54 -3.67
C VAL A 119 -4.59 6.85 -4.22
N ILE A 120 -4.11 7.76 -3.35
CA ILE A 120 -3.48 9.02 -3.77
C ILE A 120 -2.27 8.74 -4.68
N ASN A 121 -1.44 7.76 -4.34
CA ASN A 121 -0.26 7.40 -5.15
C ASN A 121 -0.64 6.99 -6.57
N VAL A 122 -1.74 6.26 -6.73
CA VAL A 122 -2.24 5.82 -8.04
C VAL A 122 -2.93 6.96 -8.79
N ILE A 123 -3.74 7.78 -8.12
CA ILE A 123 -4.38 8.95 -8.74
C ILE A 123 -3.31 9.90 -9.28
N VAL A 124 -2.29 10.21 -8.48
CA VAL A 124 -1.16 11.04 -8.91
C VAL A 124 -0.45 10.42 -10.12
N ALA A 125 -0.29 9.10 -10.14
CA ALA A 125 0.33 8.40 -11.25
C ALA A 125 -0.48 8.44 -12.56
N VAL A 126 -1.81 8.44 -12.46
CA VAL A 126 -2.72 8.32 -13.61
C VAL A 126 -3.14 9.69 -14.16
N PHE A 127 -3.36 10.68 -13.30
CA PHE A 127 -3.96 11.95 -13.70
C PHE A 127 -2.99 13.12 -13.76
N ILE A 128 -1.83 13.00 -13.12
CA ILE A 128 -0.81 14.03 -13.18
C ILE A 128 0.21 13.54 -14.20
N HIS A 129 0.19 14.10 -15.41
CA HIS A 129 1.15 13.85 -16.50
C HIS A 129 2.23 14.92 -16.58
#